data_AF-A0A317J6E5-F1
#
_entry.id   AF-A0A317J6E5-F1
#
_cell.length_a   1.000
_cell.length_b   1.000
_cell.length_c   1.000
_cell.angle_alpha   90.00
_cell.angle_beta   90.00
_cell.angle_gamma   90.00
#
_symmetry.space_group_name_H-M   'P 1'
#
loop_
_entity.id
_entity.type
_entity.pdbx_description
1 polymer ?
#
loop_
_entity_poly.entity_id
_entity_poly.type
_entity_poly.pdbx_seq_one_letter_code
_entity_poly.pdbx_strand_id
1 'polypeptide(L)'
;MTPKNSSKLDGAQPLSQEAVEALDFLDPSRRDFLKKAGIMMIGFTAGTAARTARGQSPINPSGNVDTTQLDNWVAIGADESITVLAGKCEIGTGMRTVQHQLAAEELSVPMDRITLVLCRTGITPNQGYTAGSFSTWTQFGAGGLRAALDTARDALFQLASQYLDVDVSQLTVSNGVFSVKGGDPTYTVSYGQLVQG
;
A
#
# COMPACT_ATOMS: atom_id res chain seq x y z
N MET A 1 -10.97 -32.92 -23.43
CA MET A 1 -12.18 -33.21 -22.63
C MET A 1 -12.32 -32.09 -21.60
N THR A 2 -13.21 -31.13 -21.87
CA THR A 2 -13.44 -29.92 -21.05
C THR A 2 -14.12 -30.30 -19.73
N PRO A 3 -13.72 -29.75 -18.57
CA PRO A 3 -14.45 -30.01 -17.34
C PRO A 3 -15.79 -29.25 -17.33
N LYS A 4 -16.85 -29.99 -17.03
CA LYS A 4 -18.23 -29.52 -16.83
C LYS A 4 -18.39 -28.88 -15.45
N ASN A 5 -19.15 -27.78 -15.44
CA ASN A 5 -19.92 -27.18 -14.34
C ASN A 5 -19.19 -26.61 -13.12
N SER A 6 -19.10 -25.28 -13.16
CA SER A 6 -19.17 -24.36 -12.02
C SER A 6 -20.54 -24.42 -11.32
N SER A 7 -20.58 -23.95 -10.06
CA SER A 7 -21.77 -23.66 -9.24
C SER A 7 -22.46 -24.85 -8.56
N LYS A 8 -21.99 -25.24 -7.38
CA LYS A 8 -22.82 -25.56 -6.19
C LYS A 8 -21.97 -25.41 -4.93
N LEU A 9 -22.16 -24.31 -4.20
CA LEU A 9 -21.96 -24.30 -2.74
C LEU A 9 -23.34 -24.56 -2.17
N ASP A 10 -23.54 -25.74 -1.61
CA ASP A 10 -24.83 -26.19 -1.10
C ASP A 10 -25.28 -25.35 0.10
N GLY A 11 -26.47 -24.76 0.02
CA GLY A 11 -27.23 -24.31 1.20
C GLY A 11 -27.32 -22.81 1.53
N ALA A 12 -26.68 -21.91 0.77
CA ALA A 12 -26.86 -20.47 0.98
C ALA A 12 -28.13 -19.98 0.25
N GLN A 13 -29.07 -19.34 0.97
CA GLN A 13 -30.18 -18.65 0.30
C GLN A 13 -29.62 -17.51 -0.56
N PRO A 14 -30.17 -17.28 -1.78
CA PRO A 14 -29.80 -16.13 -2.58
C PRO A 14 -30.08 -14.84 -1.79
N LEU A 15 -29.16 -13.88 -1.89
CA LEU A 15 -29.28 -12.57 -1.25
C LEU A 15 -30.60 -11.92 -1.68
N SER A 16 -31.30 -11.28 -0.73
CA SER A 16 -32.54 -10.56 -1.03
C SER A 16 -32.27 -9.42 -1.99
N GLN A 17 -33.29 -9.01 -2.77
CA GLN A 17 -33.20 -7.89 -3.70
C GLN A 17 -32.70 -6.61 -2.99
N GLU A 18 -33.18 -6.37 -1.77
CA GLU A 18 -32.75 -5.28 -0.89
C GLU A 18 -31.27 -5.38 -0.49
N ALA A 19 -30.75 -6.60 -0.28
CA ALA A 19 -29.34 -6.81 0.03
C ALA A 19 -28.44 -6.61 -1.20
N VAL A 20 -28.95 -6.91 -2.40
CA VAL A 20 -28.27 -6.63 -3.67
C VAL A 20 -28.26 -5.12 -3.93
N GLU A 21 -29.37 -4.42 -3.70
CA GLU A 21 -29.46 -2.96 -3.81
C GLU A 21 -28.61 -2.24 -2.77
N ALA A 22 -28.51 -2.78 -1.55
CA ALA A 22 -27.58 -2.29 -0.53
C ALA A 22 -26.10 -2.54 -0.91
N LEU A 23 -25.80 -3.62 -1.64
CA LEU A 23 -24.47 -3.89 -2.19
C LEU A 23 -24.13 -2.92 -3.35
N ASP A 24 -25.11 -2.55 -4.17
CA ASP A 24 -24.97 -1.49 -5.19
C ASP A 24 -24.82 -0.10 -4.54
N PHE A 25 -25.45 0.16 -3.38
CA PHE A 25 -25.22 1.38 -2.59
C PHE A 25 -23.85 1.38 -1.89
N LEU A 26 -23.23 0.22 -1.73
CA LEU A 26 -21.83 0.06 -1.33
C LEU A 26 -20.85 0.08 -2.53
N ASP A 27 -21.38 0.26 -3.76
CA ASP A 27 -20.63 0.45 -5.01
C ASP A 27 -20.40 1.92 -5.45
N PRO A 28 -20.30 2.95 -4.58
CA PRO A 28 -19.32 3.99 -4.84
C PRO A 28 -17.98 3.28 -4.82
N SER A 29 -17.31 3.21 -5.99
CA SER A 29 -16.06 2.46 -6.12
C SER A 29 -15.17 2.73 -4.90
N ARG A 30 -14.56 1.69 -4.29
CA ARG A 30 -13.65 1.85 -3.13
C ARG A 30 -12.66 3.01 -3.34
N ARG A 31 -12.27 3.22 -4.60
CA ARG A 31 -11.44 4.35 -5.05
C ARG A 31 -12.08 5.71 -4.79
N ASP A 32 -13.36 5.90 -5.09
CA ASP A 32 -14.07 7.17 -4.85
C ASP A 32 -14.33 7.41 -3.37
N PHE A 33 -14.57 6.36 -2.58
CA PHE A 33 -14.60 6.49 -1.12
C PHE A 33 -13.24 6.93 -0.58
N LEU A 34 -12.15 6.28 -1.01
CA LEU A 34 -10.78 6.62 -0.58
C LEU A 34 -10.37 8.02 -1.02
N LYS A 35 -10.75 8.45 -2.23
CA LYS A 35 -10.56 9.83 -2.69
C LYS A 35 -11.30 10.84 -1.82
N LYS A 36 -12.58 10.61 -1.51
CA LYS A 36 -13.35 11.48 -0.61
C LYS A 36 -12.81 11.50 0.81
N ALA A 37 -12.24 10.38 1.27
CA ALA A 37 -11.60 10.28 2.58
C ALA A 37 -10.18 10.87 2.61
N GLY A 38 -9.60 11.23 1.45
CA GLY A 38 -8.24 11.72 1.35
C GLY A 38 -7.19 10.69 1.74
N ILE A 39 -7.36 9.43 1.33
CA ILE A 39 -6.42 8.34 1.65
C ILE A 39 -5.82 7.78 0.36
N MET A 40 -4.49 7.81 0.29
CA MET A 40 -3.72 7.09 -0.72
C MET A 40 -3.27 5.75 -0.14
N MET A 41 -3.53 4.66 -0.86
CA MET A 41 -3.00 3.34 -0.52
C MET A 41 -2.21 2.77 -1.69
N ILE A 42 -1.03 2.23 -1.41
CA ILE A 42 -0.26 1.47 -2.38
C ILE A 42 -0.32 -0.01 -2.03
N GLY A 43 -0.75 -0.77 -3.02
CA GLY A 43 -0.68 -2.21 -3.04
C GLY A 43 -0.31 -2.68 -4.44
N PHE A 44 0.32 -3.84 -4.53
CA PHE A 44 0.67 -4.39 -5.83
C PHE A 44 -0.54 -5.10 -6.44
N THR A 45 -0.83 -4.84 -7.71
CA THR A 45 -1.74 -5.66 -8.51
C THR A 45 -1.16 -5.86 -9.90
N ALA A 46 -0.48 -6.95 -10.13
CA ALA A 46 -0.09 -7.43 -11.45
C ALA A 46 -1.17 -8.37 -12.01
N GLY A 47 -2.32 -7.85 -12.43
CA GLY A 47 -3.33 -8.65 -13.13
C GLY A 47 -4.69 -7.98 -13.26
N THR A 48 -5.09 -7.72 -14.50
CA THR A 48 -6.35 -7.08 -14.90
C THR A 48 -7.60 -7.86 -14.50
N ALA A 49 -8.67 -7.09 -14.26
CA ALA A 49 -10.08 -7.46 -14.17
C ALA A 49 -10.55 -8.28 -12.95
N ALA A 50 -11.38 -7.61 -12.13
CA ALA A 50 -12.40 -8.17 -11.24
C ALA A 50 -12.04 -9.51 -10.58
N ARG A 51 -11.23 -9.44 -9.52
CA ARG A 51 -11.03 -10.59 -8.64
C ARG A 51 -11.64 -10.28 -7.29
N THR A 52 -12.73 -11.00 -7.03
CA THR A 52 -13.33 -11.20 -5.71
C THR A 52 -12.24 -11.29 -4.65
N ALA A 53 -12.49 -10.67 -3.49
CA ALA A 53 -11.62 -10.70 -2.31
C ALA A 53 -11.35 -12.15 -1.88
N ARG A 54 -10.41 -12.82 -2.55
CA ARG A 54 -9.83 -14.08 -2.12
C ARG A 54 -8.81 -13.74 -1.05
N GLY A 55 -8.83 -14.49 0.06
CA GLY A 55 -7.87 -14.34 1.14
C GLY A 55 -6.42 -14.44 0.64
N GLN A 56 -5.50 -13.94 1.47
CA GLN A 56 -4.07 -13.86 1.18
C GLN A 56 -3.51 -15.14 0.54
N SER A 57 -2.55 -14.99 -0.35
CA SER A 57 -1.87 -16.11 -1.01
C SER A 57 -1.35 -17.15 -0.01
N PRO A 58 -1.20 -18.42 -0.41
CA PRO A 58 -0.41 -19.39 0.33
C PRO A 58 0.99 -18.82 0.66
N ILE A 59 1.56 -19.22 1.79
CA ILE A 59 2.89 -18.77 2.22
C ILE A 59 3.92 -19.09 1.11
N ASN A 60 4.58 -18.05 0.58
CA ASN A 60 5.72 -18.23 -0.31
C ASN A 60 6.98 -18.53 0.53
N PRO A 61 7.61 -19.72 0.39
CA PRO A 61 8.81 -20.08 1.15
C PRO A 61 10.00 -19.15 0.89
N SER A 62 10.05 -18.51 -0.29
CA SER A 62 11.08 -17.54 -0.66
C SER A 62 10.84 -16.16 -0.03
N GLY A 63 9.67 -15.93 0.59
CA GLY A 63 9.27 -14.64 1.17
C GLY A 63 9.02 -13.52 0.15
N ASN A 64 9.06 -13.83 -1.14
CA ASN A 64 8.67 -12.91 -2.21
C ASN A 64 7.14 -12.79 -2.23
N VAL A 65 6.65 -11.55 -2.27
CA VAL A 65 5.21 -11.29 -2.35
C VAL A 65 4.74 -11.44 -3.78
N ASP A 66 3.59 -12.11 -3.95
CA ASP A 66 2.91 -12.18 -5.23
C ASP A 66 2.32 -10.79 -5.54
N THR A 67 3.05 -10.01 -6.34
CA THR A 67 2.63 -8.66 -6.74
C THR A 67 1.34 -8.66 -7.56
N THR A 68 0.86 -9.84 -8.01
CA THR A 68 -0.43 -10.00 -8.69
C THR A 68 -1.64 -9.90 -7.74
N GLN A 69 -1.41 -9.94 -6.42
CA GLN A 69 -2.47 -9.93 -5.40
C GLN A 69 -2.52 -8.64 -4.61
N LEU A 70 -3.75 -8.23 -4.28
CA LEU A 70 -4.07 -6.98 -3.59
C LEU A 70 -3.59 -7.02 -2.12
N ASP A 71 -2.32 -6.73 -1.91
CA ASP A 71 -1.74 -6.50 -0.59
C ASP A 71 -1.48 -5.00 -0.40
N ASN A 72 -2.03 -4.39 0.65
CA ASN A 72 -1.74 -3.00 0.99
C ASN A 72 -0.45 -2.93 1.83
N TRP A 73 0.48 -2.09 1.42
CA TRP A 73 1.78 -1.95 2.08
C TRP A 73 1.95 -0.61 2.79
N VAL A 74 1.38 0.45 2.21
CA VAL A 74 1.46 1.78 2.79
C VAL A 74 0.15 2.51 2.54
N ALA A 75 -0.31 3.21 3.58
CA ALA A 75 -1.43 4.13 3.54
C ALA A 75 -0.98 5.50 4.03
N ILE A 76 -1.36 6.54 3.32
CA ILE A 76 -1.09 7.94 3.63
C ILE A 76 -2.42 8.67 3.69
N GLY A 77 -2.72 9.29 4.83
CA GLY A 77 -3.93 10.07 5.06
C GLY A 77 -3.72 11.55 4.81
N ALA A 78 -4.82 12.25 4.53
CA ALA A 78 -4.85 13.71 4.40
C ALA A 78 -4.45 14.43 5.70
N ASP A 79 -4.50 13.73 6.83
CA ASP A 79 -4.05 14.19 8.15
C ASP A 79 -2.53 14.01 8.38
N GLU A 80 -1.76 13.76 7.32
CA GLU A 80 -0.32 13.45 7.35
C GLU A 80 0.04 12.11 8.01
N SER A 81 -0.96 11.29 8.39
CA SER A 81 -0.69 9.99 8.99
C SER A 81 -0.14 9.01 7.95
N ILE A 82 0.92 8.30 8.32
CA ILE A 82 1.53 7.27 7.47
C ILE A 82 1.46 5.94 8.21
N THR A 83 0.77 4.97 7.62
CA THR A 83 0.73 3.59 8.12
C THR A 83 1.47 2.67 7.16
N VAL A 84 2.45 1.95 7.66
CA VAL A 84 3.21 0.96 6.89
C VAL A 84 2.89 -0.44 7.42
N LEU A 85 2.55 -1.33 6.50
CA LEU A 85 2.12 -2.70 6.75
C LEU A 85 3.20 -3.64 6.22
N ALA A 86 3.77 -4.47 7.09
CA ALA A 86 4.72 -5.49 6.67
C ALA A 86 4.44 -6.83 7.34
N GLY A 87 4.51 -7.90 6.55
CA GLY A 87 4.26 -9.27 7.00
C GLY A 87 5.43 -9.94 7.67
N LYS A 88 6.62 -9.32 7.71
CA LYS A 88 7.79 -9.91 8.33
C LYS A 88 7.79 -9.72 9.85
N CYS A 89 7.82 -10.83 10.59
CA CYS A 89 7.69 -10.79 12.04
C CYS A 89 9.00 -10.44 12.71
N GLU A 90 8.89 -9.60 13.73
CA GLU A 90 9.96 -9.31 14.67
C GLU A 90 9.96 -10.36 15.78
N ILE A 91 11.06 -11.09 15.92
CA ILE A 91 11.24 -12.14 16.93
C ILE A 91 12.56 -11.97 17.72
N GLY A 92 13.06 -10.73 17.81
CA GLY A 92 14.34 -10.39 18.46
C GLY A 92 15.49 -10.13 17.48
N THR A 93 15.21 -10.01 16.18
CA THR A 93 16.20 -9.78 15.11
C THR A 93 16.39 -8.30 14.76
N GLY A 94 15.54 -7.40 15.27
CA GLY A 94 15.61 -5.96 14.99
C GLY A 94 14.99 -5.52 13.66
N MET A 95 14.29 -6.42 12.96
CA MET A 95 13.52 -6.13 11.74
C MET A 95 12.45 -5.06 11.94
N ARG A 96 11.87 -4.89 13.13
CA ARG A 96 10.97 -3.75 13.40
C ARG A 96 11.68 -2.42 13.15
N THR A 97 12.86 -2.24 13.75
CA THR A 97 13.64 -1.01 13.63
C THR A 97 14.11 -0.78 12.20
N VAL A 98 14.64 -1.82 11.56
CA VAL A 98 15.14 -1.74 10.18
C VAL A 98 14.03 -1.34 9.20
N GLN A 99 12.84 -1.94 9.31
CA GLN A 99 11.73 -1.61 8.42
C GLN A 99 11.15 -0.21 8.69
N HIS A 100 11.16 0.25 9.94
CA HIS A 100 10.73 1.60 10.29
C HIS A 100 11.69 2.65 9.73
N GLN A 101 13.01 2.41 9.83
CA GLN A 101 14.04 3.27 9.23
C GLN A 101 13.95 3.29 7.71
N LEU A 102 13.80 2.11 7.09
CA LEU A 102 13.59 2.00 5.65
C LEU A 102 12.37 2.82 5.20
N ALA A 103 11.25 2.71 5.90
CA ALA A 103 10.05 3.49 5.60
C ALA A 103 10.28 5.01 5.72
N ALA A 104 10.95 5.45 6.78
CA ALA A 104 11.27 6.86 7.00
C ALA A 104 12.19 7.42 5.92
N GLU A 105 13.22 6.67 5.53
CA GLU A 105 14.18 7.06 4.51
C GLU A 105 13.53 7.13 3.12
N GLU A 106 12.84 6.06 2.70
CA GLU A 106 12.21 6.01 1.39
C GLU A 106 11.11 7.08 1.24
N LEU A 107 10.29 7.28 2.28
CA LEU A 107 9.23 8.31 2.27
C LEU A 107 9.72 9.70 2.70
N SER A 108 11.02 9.87 3.01
CA SER A 108 11.60 11.17 3.41
C SER A 108 10.81 11.89 4.52
N VAL A 109 10.39 11.13 5.54
CA VAL A 109 9.60 11.60 6.68
C VAL A 109 10.29 11.22 7.99
N PRO A 110 10.08 11.96 9.09
CA PRO A 110 10.59 11.52 10.39
C PRO A 110 9.91 10.22 10.84
N MET A 111 10.63 9.40 11.60
CA MET A 111 10.15 8.08 12.02
C MET A 111 8.85 8.15 12.85
N ASP A 112 8.65 9.21 13.62
CA ASP A 112 7.47 9.41 14.47
C ASP A 112 6.17 9.63 13.67
N ARG A 113 6.27 10.02 12.40
CA ARG A 113 5.12 10.12 11.47
C ARG A 113 4.62 8.74 11.00
N ILE A 114 5.40 7.68 11.21
CA ILE A 114 5.10 6.34 10.70
C ILE A 114 4.57 5.44 11.81
N THR A 115 3.36 4.91 11.60
CA THR A 115 2.83 3.76 12.33
C THR A 115 3.19 2.49 11.58
N LEU A 116 4.11 1.68 12.13
CA LEU A 116 4.49 0.39 11.57
C LEU A 116 3.66 -0.75 12.18
N VAL A 117 2.92 -1.46 11.34
CA VAL A 117 2.11 -2.63 11.69
C VAL A 117 2.78 -3.89 11.14
N LEU A 118 3.13 -4.82 12.04
CA LEU A 118 3.83 -6.05 11.70
C LEU A 118 2.97 -7.28 12.00
N CYS A 119 3.04 -8.29 11.14
CA CYS A 119 2.54 -9.65 11.39
C CYS A 119 1.10 -9.74 11.88
N ARG A 120 0.22 -8.95 11.27
CA ARG A 120 -1.21 -9.05 11.53
C ARG A 120 -1.89 -9.67 10.32
N THR A 121 -2.12 -10.98 10.42
CA THR A 121 -2.83 -11.76 9.42
C THR A 121 -4.15 -11.07 9.03
N GLY A 122 -4.44 -11.05 7.73
CA GLY A 122 -5.62 -10.40 7.18
C GLY A 122 -5.47 -8.92 6.88
N ILE A 123 -4.42 -8.24 7.38
CA ILE A 123 -4.16 -6.82 7.03
C ILE A 123 -2.73 -6.54 6.56
N THR A 124 -1.71 -7.27 7.04
CA THR A 124 -0.33 -7.12 6.56
C THR A 124 -0.05 -8.08 5.40
N PRO A 125 0.71 -7.68 4.35
CA PRO A 125 1.05 -8.54 3.22
C PRO A 125 1.61 -9.91 3.65
N ASN A 126 1.36 -10.97 2.88
CA ASN A 126 1.97 -12.26 3.19
C ASN A 126 3.43 -12.29 2.69
N GLN A 127 4.39 -12.11 3.61
CA GLN A 127 5.83 -12.08 3.31
C GLN A 127 6.58 -13.34 3.77
N GLY A 128 5.84 -14.43 4.02
CA GLY A 128 6.38 -15.69 4.51
C GLY A 128 7.08 -15.60 5.88
N TYR A 129 7.96 -16.55 6.17
CA TYR A 129 8.54 -16.72 7.51
C TYR A 129 9.70 -15.75 7.80
N THR A 130 9.94 -15.51 9.09
CA THR A 130 11.21 -14.97 9.60
C THR A 130 12.12 -16.13 9.97
N ALA A 131 12.94 -16.58 9.01
CA ALA A 131 13.89 -17.67 9.19
C ALA A 131 15.08 -17.53 8.22
N GLY A 132 16.18 -18.24 8.51
CA GLY A 132 17.31 -18.38 7.57
C GLY A 132 17.95 -17.08 7.09
N SER A 133 17.86 -16.01 7.89
CA SER A 133 18.35 -14.67 7.53
C SER A 133 17.73 -14.08 6.24
N PHE A 134 16.58 -14.61 5.79
CA PHE A 134 15.91 -14.15 4.56
C PHE A 134 15.20 -12.79 4.73
N SER A 135 14.96 -12.34 5.96
CA SER A 135 14.15 -11.14 6.20
C SER A 135 14.71 -9.90 5.51
N THR A 136 15.99 -9.57 5.70
CA THR A 136 16.61 -8.41 5.05
C THR A 136 16.57 -8.53 3.53
N TRP A 137 16.94 -9.69 2.98
CA TRP A 137 16.95 -9.89 1.53
C TRP A 137 15.54 -9.70 0.92
N THR A 138 14.51 -10.26 1.55
CA THR A 138 13.12 -10.14 1.07
C THR A 138 12.54 -8.73 1.23
N GLN A 139 12.85 -7.99 2.30
CA GLN A 139 12.32 -6.63 2.48
C GLN A 139 12.96 -5.61 1.53
N PHE A 140 14.23 -5.80 1.16
CA PHE A 140 14.98 -4.87 0.29
C PHE A 140 14.98 -5.30 -1.19
N GLY A 141 14.46 -6.48 -1.51
CA GLY A 141 14.38 -7.01 -2.88
C GLY A 141 13.19 -6.48 -3.69
N ALA A 142 13.17 -6.84 -4.98
CA ALA A 142 12.08 -6.54 -5.90
C ALA A 142 10.80 -7.29 -5.47
N GLY A 143 9.82 -6.56 -4.96
CA GLY A 143 8.59 -7.13 -4.35
C GLY A 143 8.59 -7.12 -2.82
N GLY A 144 9.64 -6.58 -2.20
CA GLY A 144 9.69 -6.30 -0.77
C GLY A 144 9.12 -4.94 -0.39
N LEU A 145 9.25 -4.61 0.89
CA LEU A 145 8.80 -3.33 1.44
C LEU A 145 9.45 -2.13 0.75
N ARG A 146 10.75 -2.20 0.42
CA ARG A 146 11.45 -1.10 -0.27
C ARG A 146 10.77 -0.75 -1.60
N ALA A 147 10.47 -1.75 -2.43
CA ALA A 147 9.81 -1.55 -3.70
C ALA A 147 8.41 -0.92 -3.55
N ALA A 148 7.67 -1.30 -2.49
CA ALA A 148 6.35 -0.74 -2.21
C ALA A 148 6.43 0.74 -1.82
N LEU A 149 7.39 1.08 -0.97
CA LEU A 149 7.64 2.46 -0.53
C LEU A 149 8.13 3.34 -1.67
N ASP A 150 9.05 2.83 -2.50
CA ASP A 150 9.56 3.51 -3.69
C ASP A 150 8.42 3.81 -4.69
N THR A 151 7.56 2.82 -4.95
CA THR A 151 6.36 3.02 -5.77
C THR A 151 5.43 4.10 -5.20
N ALA A 152 5.25 4.13 -3.88
CA ALA A 152 4.45 5.17 -3.22
C ALA A 152 5.08 6.55 -3.36
N ARG A 153 6.39 6.63 -3.16
CA ARG A 153 7.17 7.85 -3.31
C ARG A 153 7.07 8.41 -4.74
N ASP A 154 7.26 7.56 -5.74
CA ASP A 154 7.12 7.94 -7.15
C ASP A 154 5.74 8.50 -7.46
N ALA A 155 4.68 7.84 -6.99
CA ALA A 155 3.32 8.33 -7.16
C ALA A 155 3.10 9.70 -6.48
N LEU A 156 3.68 9.93 -5.29
CA LEU A 156 3.65 11.24 -4.62
C LEU A 156 4.41 12.31 -5.42
N PHE A 157 5.57 11.99 -5.99
CA PHE A 157 6.30 12.91 -6.87
C PHE A 157 5.48 13.31 -8.09
N GLN A 158 4.77 12.36 -8.69
CA GLN A 158 3.88 12.64 -9.83
C GLN A 158 2.71 13.55 -9.43
N LEU A 159 2.09 13.32 -8.27
CA LEU A 159 1.03 14.20 -7.75
C LEU A 159 1.57 15.61 -7.44
N ALA A 160 2.75 15.69 -6.80
CA ALA A 160 3.39 16.96 -6.49
C ALA A 160 3.76 17.76 -7.74
N SER A 161 4.24 17.07 -8.78
CA SER A 161 4.57 17.67 -10.08
C SER A 161 3.33 18.29 -10.72
N GLN A 162 2.20 17.59 -10.67
CA GLN A 162 0.91 18.10 -11.18
C GLN A 162 0.40 19.27 -10.34
N TYR A 163 0.51 19.20 -9.01
CA TYR A 163 0.03 20.24 -8.11
C TYR A 163 0.83 21.54 -8.23
N LEU A 164 2.16 21.44 -8.31
CA LEU A 164 3.06 22.58 -8.37
C LEU A 164 3.33 23.07 -9.80
N ASP A 165 2.85 22.36 -10.82
CA ASP A 165 3.06 22.62 -12.24
C ASP A 165 4.54 22.71 -12.66
N VAL A 166 5.34 21.74 -12.18
CA VAL A 166 6.77 21.62 -12.49
C VAL A 166 7.14 20.18 -12.80
N ASP A 167 8.23 19.96 -13.53
CA ASP A 167 8.75 18.62 -13.78
C ASP A 167 9.21 17.93 -12.48
N VAL A 168 9.01 16.62 -12.37
CA VAL A 168 9.42 15.79 -11.22
C VAL A 168 10.91 15.98 -10.87
N SER A 169 11.77 16.17 -11.87
CA SER A 169 13.21 16.37 -11.65
C SER A 169 13.54 17.68 -10.92
N GLN A 170 12.62 18.65 -10.92
CA GLN A 170 12.76 19.93 -10.21
C GLN A 170 12.28 19.87 -8.77
N LEU A 171 11.66 18.77 -8.34
CA LEU A 171 11.14 18.63 -6.99
C LEU A 171 12.20 18.13 -6.00
N THR A 172 12.08 18.59 -4.76
CA THR A 172 12.71 17.98 -3.58
C THR A 172 11.63 17.65 -2.57
N VAL A 173 11.88 16.65 -1.73
CA VAL A 173 11.00 16.30 -0.61
C VAL A 173 11.81 16.24 0.67
N SER A 174 11.29 16.84 1.73
CA SER A 174 11.83 16.74 3.09
C SER A 174 10.70 16.81 4.09
N ASN A 175 10.75 15.96 5.12
CA ASN A 175 9.70 15.85 6.14
C ASN A 175 8.28 15.70 5.54
N GLY A 176 8.16 14.93 4.45
CA GLY A 176 6.91 14.72 3.72
C GLY A 176 6.34 15.96 3.03
N VAL A 177 7.16 16.98 2.78
CA VAL A 177 6.76 18.23 2.10
C VAL A 177 7.60 18.41 0.84
N PHE A 178 6.93 18.60 -0.29
CA PHE A 178 7.55 18.89 -1.57
C PHE A 178 7.80 20.38 -1.75
N SER A 179 8.89 20.70 -2.44
CA SER A 179 9.31 22.06 -2.81
C SER A 179 10.04 22.05 -4.15
N VAL A 180 10.12 23.21 -4.81
CA VAL A 180 10.86 23.36 -6.07
C VAL A 180 12.32 23.72 -5.79
N LYS A 181 13.27 23.01 -6.42
CA LYS A 181 14.72 23.25 -6.29
C LYS A 181 15.07 24.69 -6.67
N GLY A 182 15.62 25.44 -5.70
CA GLY A 182 16.02 26.84 -5.92
C GLY A 182 14.84 27.79 -6.16
N GLY A 183 13.60 27.33 -5.98
CA GLY A 183 12.38 28.14 -6.06
C GLY A 183 12.05 28.81 -4.72
N ASP A 184 10.87 29.41 -4.66
CA ASP A 184 10.35 30.03 -3.44
C ASP A 184 10.09 28.94 -2.37
N PRO A 185 10.71 29.03 -1.18
CA PRO A 185 10.54 28.04 -0.12
C PRO A 185 9.13 28.01 0.48
N THR A 186 8.28 28.99 0.17
CA THR A 186 6.87 29.00 0.59
C THR A 186 5.97 28.23 -0.37
N TYR A 187 6.41 28.03 -1.63
CA TYR A 187 5.67 27.28 -2.63
C TYR A 187 5.91 25.78 -2.45
N THR A 188 5.06 25.17 -1.62
CA THR A 188 5.21 23.81 -1.14
C THR A 188 3.88 23.07 -1.09
N VAL A 189 3.95 21.74 -1.06
CA VAL A 189 2.78 20.88 -0.87
C VAL A 189 3.16 19.63 -0.08
N SER A 190 2.37 19.29 0.95
CA SER A 190 2.61 18.13 1.81
C SER A 190 1.94 16.86 1.29
N TYR A 191 2.33 15.70 1.83
CA TYR A 191 1.71 14.43 1.49
C TYR A 191 0.20 14.44 1.74
N GLY A 192 -0.25 14.94 2.89
CA GLY A 192 -1.67 15.03 3.22
C GLY A 192 -2.47 15.89 2.24
N GLN A 193 -1.90 17.01 1.80
CA GLN A 193 -2.51 17.88 0.79
C GLN A 193 -2.65 17.16 -0.56
N LEU A 194 -1.62 16.42 -1.00
CA LEU A 194 -1.64 15.71 -2.29
C LEU A 194 -2.69 14.60 -2.35
N VAL A 195 -2.93 13.91 -1.24
CA VAL A 195 -3.86 12.77 -1.20
C VAL A 195 -5.32 13.20 -1.03
N GLN A 196 -5.56 14.45 -0.62
CA GLN A 196 -6.90 15.01 -0.45
C GLN A 196 -7.57 15.36 -1.80
N GLY A 197 -6.78 15.66 -2.84
CA GLY A 197 -7.27 16.01 -4.19
C GLY A 197 -7.53 17.50 -4.34
#